data_AF-A0A0S4QXE9-F1
#
_entry.id   AF-A0A0S4QXE9-F1
#
_cell.length_a   1.000
_cell.length_b   1.000
_cell.length_c   1.000
_cell.angle_alpha   90.00
_cell.angle_beta   90.00
_cell.angle_gamma   90.00
#
_symmetry.space_group_name_H-M   'P 1'
#
loop_
_entity.id
_entity.type
_entity.pdbx_description
1 polymer ?
#
loop_
_entity_poly.entity_id
_entity_poly.type
_entity_poly.pdbx_seq_one_letter_code
_entity_poly.pdbx_strand_id
1 'polypeptide(L)' 'MGSVQDEPGRGEALGRLCRFRQEFYDCLTRRADALFETVEAVLCTDGPVRTLVDLTLAPEHRRGHGALYDGLNSGR' A
#
# COMPACT_ATOMS: atom_id res chain seq x y z
N MET A 1 15.93 26.86 5.07
CA MET A 1 15.02 25.89 5.70
C MET A 1 13.62 26.51 5.77
N GLY A 2 12.78 26.27 4.76
CA GLY A 2 11.37 26.64 4.82
C GLY A 2 10.65 25.66 5.73
N SER A 3 10.14 26.16 6.85
CA SER A 3 9.30 25.40 7.77
C SER A 3 8.13 24.82 6.98
N VAL A 4 8.04 23.49 6.87
CA VAL A 4 6.82 22.81 6.46
C VAL A 4 5.82 23.13 7.57
N GLN A 5 5.09 24.23 7.39
CA GLN A 5 3.91 24.49 8.18
C GLN A 5 3.01 23.29 7.93
N ASP A 6 2.66 22.59 9.00
CA ASP A 6 1.59 21.62 9.00
C ASP A 6 0.33 22.40 8.63
N GLU A 7 -0.06 22.36 7.36
CA GLU A 7 -1.39 22.80 6.94
C GLU A 7 -2.38 22.06 7.85
N PRO A 8 -3.27 22.76 8.58
CA PRO A 8 -4.09 22.13 9.61
C PRO A 8 -4.94 20.94 9.10
N GLY A 9 -5.19 20.86 7.78
CA GLY A 9 -5.83 19.72 7.14
C GLY A 9 -4.91 18.54 6.81
N ARG A 10 -3.59 18.71 6.72
CA ARG A 10 -2.64 17.64 6.38
C ARG A 10 -2.51 16.63 7.50
N GLY A 11 -2.38 17.07 8.75
CA GLY A 11 -2.35 16.19 9.91
C GLY A 11 -3.65 15.36 10.04
N GLU A 12 -4.80 15.99 9.79
CA GLU A 12 -6.09 15.30 9.79
C GLU A 12 -6.20 14.28 8.64
N ALA A 13 -5.80 14.66 7.42
CA ALA A 13 -5.82 13.78 6.26
C ALA A 13 -4.88 12.57 6.46
N LEU A 14 -3.70 12.79 7.03
CA LEU A 14 -2.78 11.71 7.40
C LEU A 14 -3.38 10.80 8.47
N GLY A 15 -4.02 11.36 9.50
CA GLY A 15 -4.72 10.58 10.53
C GLY A 15 -5.83 9.69 9.94
N ARG A 16 -6.61 10.24 9.01
CA ARG A 16 -7.65 9.48 8.28
C ARG A 16 -7.05 8.37 7.42
N LEU A 17 -5.96 8.64 6.70
CA LEU A 17 -5.27 7.65 5.89
C LEU A 17 -4.67 6.53 6.76
N CYS A 18 -4.01 6.87 7.87
CA CYS A 18 -3.47 5.88 8.81
C CYS A 18 -4.57 4.96 9.35
N ARG A 19 -5.72 5.51 9.75
CA ARG A 19 -6.87 4.72 10.21
C ARG A 19 -7.41 3.82 9.10
N PHE A 20 -7.62 4.36 7.91
CA PHE A 20 -8.11 3.59 6.77
C PHE A 20 -7.18 2.41 6.46
N ARG A 21 -5.86 2.65 6.45
CA ARG A 21 -4.86 1.60 6.20
C ARG A 21 -4.89 0.51 7.27
N GLN A 22 -5.07 0.89 8.54
CA GLN A 22 -5.21 -0.09 9.63
C GLN A 22 -6.48 -0.92 9.48
N GLU A 23 -7.64 -0.27 9.30
CA GLU A 23 -8.93 -0.97 9.14
C GLU A 23 -8.93 -1.86 7.89
N PHE A 24 -8.33 -1.39 6.79
CA PHE A 24 -8.16 -2.19 5.58
C PHE A 24 -7.28 -3.42 5.84
N TYR A 25 -6.15 -3.27 6.53
CA TYR A 25 -5.28 -4.39 6.89
C TYR A 25 -6.00 -5.41 7.78
N ASP A 26 -6.78 -4.94 8.76
CA ASP A 26 -7.52 -5.80 9.69
C ASP A 26 -8.61 -6.64 9.00
N CYS A 27 -9.11 -6.19 7.85
CA CYS A 27 -10.03 -6.97 7.01
C CYS A 27 -9.35 -8.14 6.26
N LEU A 28 -8.02 -8.11 6.10
CA LEU A 28 -7.28 -9.13 5.37
C LEU A 28 -7.01 -10.32 6.27
N THR A 29 -7.64 -11.44 5.97
CA THR A 29 -7.63 -12.61 6.85
C THR A 29 -6.55 -13.63 6.50
N ARG A 30 -5.99 -13.55 5.30
CA ARG A 30 -4.92 -14.44 4.83
C ARG A 30 -3.95 -13.68 3.93
N ARG A 31 -2.64 -13.89 4.16
CA ARG A 31 -1.54 -13.18 3.46
C ARG A 31 -1.67 -11.65 3.54
N ALA A 32 -2.15 -11.14 4.67
CA ALA A 32 -2.46 -9.72 4.87
C ALA A 32 -1.31 -8.81 4.45
N ASP A 33 -0.09 -9.09 4.89
CA ASP A 33 1.05 -8.26 4.51
C ASP A 33 1.32 -8.22 3.01
N ALA A 34 1.22 -9.36 2.32
CA ALA A 34 1.49 -9.45 0.90
C ALA A 34 0.42 -8.69 0.09
N LEU A 35 -0.86 -8.88 0.45
CA LEU A 35 -1.97 -8.17 -0.16
C LEU A 35 -1.93 -6.66 0.11
N PHE A 36 -1.60 -6.28 1.35
CA PHE A 36 -1.51 -4.88 1.74
C PHE A 36 -0.39 -4.16 0.99
N GLU A 37 0.80 -4.75 0.91
CA GLU A 37 1.91 -4.18 0.12
C GLU A 37 1.58 -4.12 -1.38
N THR A 38 0.83 -5.08 -1.93
CA THR A 38 0.35 -5.01 -3.31
C THR A 38 -0.63 -3.85 -3.52
N VAL A 39 -1.57 -3.62 -2.59
CA VAL A 39 -2.52 -2.50 -2.70
C VAL A 39 -1.81 -1.16 -2.58
N GLU A 40 -0.89 -1.02 -1.64
CA GLU A 40 -0.09 0.20 -1.49
C GLU A 40 0.72 0.49 -2.77
N ALA A 41 1.35 -0.53 -3.35
CA ALA A 41 2.05 -0.38 -4.63
C ALA A 41 1.12 0.05 -5.77
N VAL A 42 -0.10 -0.49 -5.85
CA VAL A 42 -1.10 -0.09 -6.86
C VAL A 42 -1.51 1.38 -6.69
N LEU A 43 -1.72 1.82 -5.45
CA LEU A 43 -2.15 3.19 -5.16
C LEU A 43 -1.04 4.22 -5.37
N CYS A 44 0.22 3.81 -5.20
CA CYS A 44 1.40 4.69 -5.33
C CYS A 44 2.09 4.61 -6.70
N THR A 45 1.68 3.68 -7.58
CA THR A 45 2.21 3.61 -8.95
C THR A 45 1.63 4.74 -9.80
N ASP A 46 2.52 5.41 -10.55
CA ASP A 46 2.11 6.42 -11.51
C ASP A 46 1.39 5.79 -12.72
N GLY A 47 0.09 6.06 -12.82
CA GLY A 47 -0.72 5.63 -13.96
C GLY A 47 -1.14 4.15 -13.92
N PRO A 48 -1.62 3.60 -15.06
CA PRO A 48 -2.19 2.27 -15.09
C PRO A 48 -1.11 1.19 -14.95
N VAL A 49 -1.35 0.23 -14.06
CA VAL A 49 -0.52 -0.98 -13.90
C VAL A 49 -0.60 -1.82 -15.17
N ARG A 50 0.54 -1.99 -15.87
CA ARG A 50 0.61 -2.76 -17.12
C ARG A 50 0.97 -4.21 -16.88
N THR A 51 1.78 -4.49 -15.87
CA THR A 51 2.10 -5.85 -15.43
C THR A 51 2.11 -5.92 -13.90
N LEU A 52 1.70 -7.05 -13.33
CA LEU A 52 1.71 -7.24 -11.88
C LEU A 52 3.12 -7.32 -11.31
N VAL A 53 4.08 -7.78 -12.11
CA VAL A 53 5.48 -7.92 -11.68
C VAL A 53 6.14 -6.55 -11.51
N ASP A 54 5.73 -5.54 -12.27
CA ASP A 54 6.25 -4.17 -12.13
C ASP A 54 5.90 -3.55 -10.77
N LEU A 55 4.81 -3.99 -10.13
CA LEU A 55 4.42 -3.49 -8.80
C LEU A 55 5.47 -3.78 -7.73
N THR A 56 6.29 -4.81 -7.90
CA THR A 56 7.35 -5.11 -6.94
C THR A 56 8.54 -4.16 -7.02
N LEU A 57 8.55 -3.27 -8.01
CA LEU A 57 9.54 -2.21 -8.14
C LEU A 57 9.13 -0.97 -7.35
N ALA A 58 7.85 -0.85 -6.97
CA ALA A 58 7.37 0.24 -6.14
C ALA A 58 7.99 0.15 -4.74
N PRO A 59 8.42 1.27 -4.13
CA PRO A 59 9.03 1.27 -2.79
C PRO A 59 8.08 0.75 -1.70
N GLU A 60 6.77 0.79 -1.95
CA GLU A 60 5.73 0.25 -1.07
C GLU A 60 5.68 -1.29 -1.07
N HIS A 61 6.18 -1.94 -2.12
CA HIS A 61 6.22 -3.40 -2.22
C HIS A 61 7.57 -3.94 -1.73
N ARG A 62 7.63 -4.32 -0.45
CA ARG A 62 8.89 -4.72 0.19
C ARG A 62 9.25 -6.18 -0.02
N ARG A 63 8.27 -7.02 -0.35
CA ARG A 63 8.47 -8.45 -0.62
C ARG A 63 8.79 -8.69 -2.10
N GLY A 64 9.32 -9.88 -2.42
CA GLY A 64 9.62 -10.26 -3.81
C GLY A 64 8.40 -10.77 -4.58
N HIS A 65 8.57 -10.95 -5.90
CA HIS A 65 7.50 -11.39 -6.82
C HIS A 65 6.74 -12.66 -6.36
N GLY A 66 7.43 -13.64 -5.76
CA GLY A 66 6.78 -14.85 -5.26
C GLY A 66 5.74 -14.57 -4.18
N ALA A 67 5.99 -13.57 -3.32
CA ALA A 67 5.05 -13.16 -2.30
C ALA A 67 3.86 -12.41 -2.88
N LEU A 68 4.06 -11.63 -3.95
CA LEU A 68 2.96 -10.98 -4.68
C LEU A 68 1.98 -12.02 -5.23
N TYR A 69 2.49 -13.03 -5.94
CA TYR A 69 1.63 -14.07 -6.51
C TYR A 69 1.02 -14.98 -5.43
N ASP A 70 1.76 -15.32 -4.38
CA ASP A 70 1.21 -16.06 -3.23
C ASP A 70 0.11 -15.24 -2.53
N GLY A 71 0.29 -13.94 -2.35
CA GLY A 71 -0.74 -13.04 -1.82
C GLY A 71 -2.01 -13.05 -2.67
N LEU A 72 -1.90 -12.93 -3.99
CA LEU A 72 -3.06 -12.92 -4.89
C LEU A 72 -3.75 -14.29 -5.02
N ASN A 73 -2.97 -15.37 -5.10
CA ASN A 73 -3.52 -16.73 -5.30
C ASN A 73 -4.07 -17.33 -4.01
N SER A 74 -3.53 -16.92 -2.87
CA SER A 74 -3.78 -17.48 -1.57
C SER A 74 -4.23 -16.44 -0.55
N GLY A 75 -4.66 -15.27 -1.00
CA GLY A 75 -5.17 -14.21 -0.14
C GLY A 75 -6.64 -14.40 0.23
N ARG A 76 -7.10 -13.64 1.22
CA ARG A 76 -8.54 -13.51 1.52
C ARG A 76 -8.87 -12.17 2.16
#